data_AF-A0A7X7RY34-F1
#
_entry.id   AF-A0A7X7RY34-F1
#
_cell.length_a   1.000
_cell.length_b   1.000
_cell.length_c   1.000
_cell.angle_alpha   90.00
_cell.angle_beta   90.00
_cell.angle_gamma   90.00
#
_symmetry.space_group_name_H-M   'P 1'
#
loop_
_entity.id
_entity.type
_entity.pdbx_description
1 polymer ?
#
loop_
_entity_poly.entity_id
_entity_poly.type
_entity_poly.pdbx_seq_one_letter_code
_entity_poly.pdbx_strand_id
1 'polypeptide(L)'
;MRQVSFNVGSVIDRCYPFRSIKGFGHQQLTPLQNAEFIAWGAYENLLESTSFYDDDVATAWSPQTPDLYKDPDAPLWKQVNAVKAILEDAGVAIHAISCDLASHDCFSYGALTNPDPAIRKLAWKKIDRALKIGNAFGARVFVFDADAEGFDSPFALDWPGSFANLIEGLNHIEDCVKQFGYKNYAGACLSPKQSVPFLYGFINNVGDALSLIHGQLRTPQFWGVCPSTFQLQQAGWGAAPATLANLALSGGLAYLKVGSGTQRLPDRPLPPMIGSANIKETVHTFWILAKTGWQGTIEIDSMMTPAEFKNAQDFTARKQFLATTSSALTLAIELAARVIEEKLADLTPTEADLMATTIFCGLDIDALIKKTVKSGAEPEPEPIVETEPQAEQSHELHQEPEKTPEPEAKPDTPKKQQQENAKQKGKQAKQQKKAKQQPKPAEPEKKPEPVQPEPEEPKKKPEPVEPEKQPEPVKPEKKPEPAEPEKQPELVEPEKQPEPAEPEKQPELVEPEKQPEPAQPEEVAAPEESAPQEEEGQEQAPESAEKPAAKPKRVYKRTTGIRKITKKSSGKK
;
A
#
# COMPACT_ATOMS: atom_id res chain seq x y z
N MET A 1 23.94 7.42 18.94
CA MET A 1 24.47 7.77 17.61
C MET A 1 23.36 7.47 16.63
N ARG A 2 22.81 8.46 15.89
CA ARG A 2 21.89 8.16 14.79
C ARG A 2 22.64 7.28 13.79
N GLN A 3 22.10 6.12 13.43
CA GLN A 3 22.65 5.28 12.38
C GLN A 3 22.71 6.10 11.08
N VAL A 4 23.82 5.98 10.36
CA VAL A 4 23.98 6.57 9.03
C VAL A 4 23.02 5.83 8.10
N SER A 5 22.16 6.57 7.40
CA SER A 5 21.20 6.02 6.43
C SER A 5 21.90 5.08 5.46
N PHE A 6 21.38 3.86 5.29
CA PHE A 6 22.07 2.79 4.57
C PHE A 6 22.19 3.06 3.06
N ASN A 7 21.30 3.87 2.49
CA ASN A 7 21.20 4.12 1.06
C ASN A 7 21.64 5.55 0.70
N VAL A 8 22.42 5.66 -0.37
CA VAL A 8 22.67 6.89 -1.14
C VAL A 8 21.78 6.86 -2.39
N GLY A 9 21.11 7.97 -2.71
CA GLY A 9 20.19 8.06 -3.87
C GLY A 9 18.75 8.33 -3.46
N SER A 10 17.78 7.74 -4.16
CA SER A 10 16.34 8.05 -4.02
C SER A 10 15.67 7.50 -2.76
N VAL A 11 16.33 6.59 -2.05
CA VAL A 11 15.82 5.98 -0.81
C VAL A 11 16.62 6.53 0.35
N ILE A 12 16.01 7.37 1.19
CA ILE A 12 16.69 7.97 2.35
C ILE A 12 16.44 7.22 3.66
N ASP A 13 15.40 6.37 3.69
CA ASP A 13 14.90 5.72 4.91
C ASP A 13 14.15 4.44 4.55
N ARG A 14 14.50 3.30 5.18
CA ARG A 14 13.77 2.03 5.02
C ARG A 14 12.81 1.87 6.19
N CYS A 15 11.53 1.90 5.87
CA CYS A 15 10.44 1.66 6.81
C CYS A 15 10.02 0.19 6.75
N TYR A 16 9.80 -0.44 7.91
CA TYR A 16 9.15 -1.75 7.98
C TYR A 16 7.87 -1.66 8.81
N PRO A 17 6.68 -2.01 8.27
CA PRO A 17 5.42 -1.80 8.97
C PRO A 17 5.11 -2.95 9.95
N PHE A 18 4.42 -2.64 11.05
CA PHE A 18 3.94 -3.67 12.00
C PHE A 18 3.00 -4.68 11.33
N ARG A 19 2.24 -4.25 10.31
CA ARG A 19 1.37 -5.09 9.47
C ARG A 19 2.12 -6.29 8.87
N SER A 20 3.36 -6.09 8.41
CA SER A 20 4.20 -7.14 7.82
C SER A 20 4.65 -8.20 8.83
N ILE A 21 4.63 -7.88 10.14
CA ILE A 21 4.99 -8.81 11.22
C ILE A 21 3.83 -9.76 11.56
N LYS A 22 2.59 -9.25 11.52
CA LYS A 22 1.38 -9.93 12.02
C LYS A 22 1.00 -11.17 11.21
N GLY A 23 1.07 -11.11 9.89
CA GLY A 23 0.60 -12.20 9.03
C GLY A 23 -0.92 -12.36 8.97
N PHE A 24 -1.43 -13.01 7.93
CA PHE A 24 -2.87 -13.26 7.80
C PHE A 24 -3.29 -14.48 8.64
N GLY A 25 -4.13 -14.27 9.65
CA GLY A 25 -4.81 -15.35 10.38
C GLY A 25 -3.92 -16.23 11.28
N HIS A 26 -2.71 -15.78 11.60
CA HIS A 26 -1.77 -16.50 12.46
C HIS A 26 -1.62 -15.81 13.82
N GLN A 27 -0.97 -16.50 14.78
CA GLN A 27 -0.79 -16.02 16.16
C GLN A 27 -0.16 -14.62 16.16
N GLN A 28 -0.93 -13.64 16.64
CA GLN A 28 -0.50 -12.26 16.68
C GLN A 28 0.51 -12.08 17.81
N LEU A 29 1.62 -11.42 17.49
CA LEU A 29 2.55 -10.93 18.50
C LEU A 29 1.89 -9.79 19.29
N THR A 30 2.24 -9.69 20.56
CA THR A 30 1.85 -8.54 21.36
C THR A 30 2.50 -7.25 20.83
N PRO A 31 1.93 -6.08 21.11
CA PRO A 31 2.52 -4.78 20.75
C PRO A 31 3.98 -4.63 21.19
N LEU A 32 4.34 -5.10 22.38
CA LEU A 32 5.72 -5.09 22.87
C LEU A 32 6.64 -6.02 22.06
N GLN A 33 6.16 -7.23 21.72
CA GLN A 33 6.94 -8.15 20.89
C GLN A 33 7.15 -7.61 19.46
N ASN A 34 6.17 -6.89 18.90
CA ASN A 34 6.37 -6.20 17.62
C ASN A 34 7.43 -5.11 17.74
N ALA A 35 7.40 -4.32 18.82
CA ALA A 35 8.41 -3.29 19.08
C ALA A 35 9.82 -3.89 19.26
N GLU A 36 9.95 -4.98 20.01
CA GLU A 36 11.21 -5.72 20.20
C GLU A 36 11.75 -6.28 18.87
N PHE A 37 10.86 -6.74 17.99
CA PHE A 37 11.23 -7.20 16.66
C PHE A 37 11.78 -6.08 15.77
N ILE A 38 11.09 -4.94 15.73
CA ILE A 38 11.51 -3.76 14.99
C ILE A 38 12.84 -3.23 15.54
N ALA A 39 12.97 -3.14 16.87
CA ALA A 39 14.22 -2.78 17.54
C ALA A 39 15.37 -3.71 17.14
N TRP A 40 15.15 -5.02 17.12
CA TRP A 40 16.14 -5.98 16.61
C TRP A 40 16.51 -5.69 15.15
N GLY A 41 15.54 -5.41 14.28
CA GLY A 41 15.79 -5.06 12.88
C GLY A 41 16.69 -3.84 12.72
N ALA A 42 16.47 -2.80 13.54
CA ALA A 42 17.31 -1.60 13.59
C ALA A 42 18.73 -1.91 14.08
N TYR A 43 18.88 -2.69 15.15
CA TYR A 43 20.20 -3.11 15.65
C TYR A 43 21.01 -3.91 14.61
N GLU A 44 20.34 -4.67 13.74
CA GLU A 44 20.97 -5.38 12.64
C GLU A 44 21.18 -4.52 11.37
N ASN A 45 20.78 -3.24 11.41
CA ASN A 45 20.83 -2.30 10.27
C ASN A 45 19.99 -2.77 9.07
N LEU A 46 18.80 -3.31 9.33
CA LEU A 46 17.87 -3.77 8.30
C LEU A 46 16.78 -2.75 7.97
N LEU A 47 16.56 -1.79 8.85
CA LEU A 47 15.58 -0.70 8.77
C LEU A 47 16.06 0.50 9.58
N GLU A 48 15.52 1.67 9.29
CA GLU A 48 15.75 2.92 10.03
C GLU A 48 14.47 3.46 10.67
N SER A 49 13.31 3.09 10.11
CA SER A 49 12.01 3.54 10.59
C SER A 49 10.95 2.45 10.57
N THR A 50 9.81 2.74 11.19
CA THR A 50 8.62 1.88 11.19
C THR A 50 7.36 2.70 10.97
N SER A 51 6.30 2.00 10.59
CA SER A 51 4.93 2.50 10.59
C SER A 51 4.01 1.48 11.25
N PHE A 52 2.82 1.92 11.65
CA PHE A 52 1.84 1.06 12.31
C PHE A 52 0.44 1.67 12.29
N TYR A 53 -0.56 0.81 12.51
CA TYR A 53 -1.91 1.23 12.85
C TYR A 53 -2.01 1.55 14.35
N ASP A 54 -2.97 2.39 14.68
CA ASP A 54 -3.28 2.78 16.04
C ASP A 54 -3.61 1.59 16.96
N ASP A 55 -4.16 0.49 16.44
CA ASP A 55 -4.43 -0.76 17.18
C ASP A 55 -3.23 -1.73 17.24
N ASP A 56 -2.13 -1.45 16.53
CA ASP A 56 -0.91 -2.26 16.60
C ASP A 56 -0.09 -1.99 17.86
N VAL A 57 -0.23 -0.79 18.43
CA VAL A 57 0.62 -0.28 19.53
C VAL A 57 -0.14 -0.02 20.82
N ALA A 58 -1.47 0.08 20.77
CA ALA A 58 -2.33 0.41 21.90
C ALA A 58 -3.39 -0.69 22.13
N THR A 59 -4.07 -0.64 23.27
CA THR A 59 -5.22 -1.52 23.53
C THR A 59 -6.24 -1.36 22.40
N ALA A 60 -6.80 -2.48 21.94
CA ALA A 60 -7.77 -2.51 20.85
C ALA A 60 -8.89 -1.49 21.09
N TRP A 61 -9.17 -0.69 20.07
CA TRP A 61 -10.25 0.28 20.11
C TRP A 61 -11.63 -0.39 20.23
N SER A 62 -12.56 0.30 20.88
CA SER A 62 -13.94 -0.15 21.05
C SER A 62 -14.92 1.01 20.82
N PRO A 63 -16.01 0.81 20.05
CA PRO A 63 -17.04 1.82 19.85
C PRO A 63 -17.85 2.14 21.12
N GLN A 64 -17.78 1.29 22.15
CA GLN A 64 -18.40 1.55 23.46
C GLN A 64 -17.59 2.53 24.30
N THR A 65 -16.28 2.64 24.05
CA THR A 65 -15.38 3.54 24.78
C THR A 65 -14.50 4.36 23.80
N PRO A 66 -15.09 5.05 22.82
CA PRO A 66 -14.35 5.63 21.71
C PRO A 66 -13.46 6.80 22.14
N ASP A 67 -13.74 7.40 23.31
CA ASP A 67 -13.02 8.53 23.89
C ASP A 67 -11.96 8.12 24.92
N LEU A 68 -11.70 6.82 25.13
CA LEU A 68 -10.75 6.34 26.15
C LEU A 68 -9.35 6.94 25.99
N TYR A 69 -8.94 7.26 24.75
CA TYR A 69 -7.66 7.91 24.44
C TYR A 69 -7.49 9.31 25.05
N LYS A 70 -8.58 9.95 25.49
CA LYS A 70 -8.56 11.28 26.13
C LYS A 70 -8.03 11.22 27.55
N ASP A 71 -8.28 10.12 28.26
CA ASP A 71 -7.79 9.88 29.61
C ASP A 71 -6.30 9.48 29.56
N PRO A 72 -5.38 10.30 30.11
CA PRO A 72 -3.95 9.99 30.12
C PRO A 72 -3.58 8.78 31.01
N ASP A 73 -4.43 8.43 31.99
CA ASP A 73 -4.20 7.31 32.91
C ASP A 73 -4.76 5.98 32.41
N ALA A 74 -5.45 6.00 31.25
CA ALA A 74 -6.03 4.83 30.63
C ALA A 74 -4.96 3.75 30.35
N PRO A 75 -5.31 2.45 30.48
CA PRO A 75 -4.37 1.35 30.23
C PRO A 75 -3.68 1.39 28.86
N LEU A 76 -4.33 1.97 27.84
CA LEU A 76 -3.75 2.13 26.52
C LEU A 76 -2.45 2.97 26.53
N TRP A 77 -2.36 4.01 27.36
CA TRP A 77 -1.19 4.89 27.40
C TRP A 77 0.01 4.22 28.08
N LYS A 78 -0.24 3.34 29.05
CA LYS A 78 0.83 2.50 29.63
C LYS A 78 1.46 1.62 28.54
N GLN A 79 0.64 1.05 27.66
CA GLN A 79 1.13 0.22 26.56
C GLN A 79 1.85 1.06 25.49
N VAL A 80 1.27 2.19 25.08
CA VAL A 80 1.88 3.14 24.12
C VAL A 80 3.26 3.58 24.61
N ASN A 81 3.37 3.99 25.87
CA ASN A 81 4.64 4.45 26.44
C ASN A 81 5.69 3.33 26.51
N ALA A 82 5.27 2.09 26.80
CA ALA A 82 6.18 0.95 26.82
C ALA A 82 6.69 0.59 25.42
N VAL A 83 5.82 0.59 24.39
CA VAL A 83 6.21 0.40 22.99
C VAL A 83 7.16 1.53 22.54
N LYS A 84 6.81 2.78 22.85
CA LYS A 84 7.63 3.96 22.54
C LYS A 84 9.03 3.84 23.13
N ALA A 85 9.16 3.46 24.41
CA ALA A 85 10.45 3.31 25.06
C ALA A 85 11.36 2.28 24.35
N ILE A 86 10.80 1.17 23.86
CA ILE A 86 11.56 0.15 23.12
C ILE A 86 12.06 0.70 21.77
N LEU A 87 11.21 1.40 21.03
CA LEU A 87 11.56 1.95 19.72
C LEU A 87 12.57 3.12 19.86
N GLU A 88 12.41 3.97 20.87
CA GLU A 88 13.34 5.07 21.16
C GLU A 88 14.73 4.57 21.60
N ASP A 89 14.81 3.53 22.45
CA ASP A 89 16.08 2.91 22.85
C ASP A 89 16.84 2.36 21.64
N ALA A 90 16.12 1.79 20.67
CA ALA A 90 16.67 1.30 19.41
C ALA A 90 16.96 2.40 18.38
N GLY A 91 16.55 3.64 18.62
CA GLY A 91 16.73 4.77 17.69
C GLY A 91 15.86 4.70 16.43
N VAL A 92 14.74 3.96 16.48
CA VAL A 92 13.83 3.78 15.34
C VAL A 92 12.93 5.01 15.19
N ALA A 93 12.94 5.61 14.00
CA ALA A 93 12.03 6.71 13.69
C ALA A 93 10.62 6.18 13.36
N ILE A 94 9.59 6.98 13.64
CA ILE A 94 8.21 6.66 13.27
C ILE A 94 7.86 7.45 12.01
N HIS A 95 7.89 6.79 10.86
CA HIS A 95 7.61 7.46 9.59
C HIS A 95 6.13 7.82 9.48
N ALA A 96 5.28 6.83 9.68
CA ALA A 96 3.85 6.95 9.43
C ALA A 96 3.00 6.28 10.50
N ILE A 97 1.80 6.82 10.69
CA ILE A 97 0.73 6.16 11.45
C ILE A 97 -0.54 6.09 10.59
N SER A 98 -1.24 4.96 10.66
CA SER A 98 -2.55 4.75 10.05
C SER A 98 -3.64 4.61 11.13
N CYS A 99 -4.89 4.89 10.75
CA CYS A 99 -6.07 4.56 11.55
C CYS A 99 -6.69 3.28 11.01
N ASP A 100 -6.84 2.23 11.83
CA ASP A 100 -7.50 1.01 11.40
C ASP A 100 -9.02 1.22 11.36
N LEU A 101 -9.56 1.53 10.19
CA LEU A 101 -10.99 1.70 9.97
C LEU A 101 -11.63 0.45 9.33
N ALA A 102 -10.88 -0.64 9.15
CA ALA A 102 -11.34 -1.81 8.40
C ALA A 102 -11.60 -3.04 9.27
N SER A 103 -10.88 -3.20 10.40
CA SER A 103 -10.92 -4.44 11.18
C SER A 103 -12.16 -4.60 12.06
N HIS A 104 -12.76 -3.51 12.54
CA HIS A 104 -13.91 -3.59 13.45
C HIS A 104 -15.23 -3.64 12.65
N ASP A 105 -16.10 -4.60 12.97
CA ASP A 105 -17.35 -4.88 12.22
C ASP A 105 -18.29 -3.67 12.06
N CYS A 106 -18.22 -2.68 12.95
CA CYS A 106 -19.02 -1.46 12.83
C CYS A 106 -18.71 -0.66 11.55
N PHE A 107 -17.54 -0.86 10.94
CA PHE A 107 -17.12 -0.22 9.69
C PHE A 107 -17.30 -1.10 8.46
N SER A 108 -17.98 -2.25 8.58
CA SER A 108 -18.23 -3.19 7.48
C SER A 108 -18.98 -2.60 6.28
N TYR A 109 -19.65 -1.46 6.46
CA TYR A 109 -20.39 -0.75 5.41
C TYR A 109 -19.85 0.67 5.15
N GLY A 110 -18.53 0.85 5.33
CA GLY A 110 -17.87 2.14 5.24
C GLY A 110 -17.51 2.69 6.61
N ALA A 111 -16.47 3.52 6.69
CA ALA A 111 -16.18 4.30 7.89
C ALA A 111 -16.56 5.76 7.69
N LEU A 112 -15.88 6.48 6.80
CA LEU A 112 -16.22 7.85 6.44
C LEU A 112 -17.41 7.90 5.47
N THR A 113 -17.57 6.91 4.60
CA THR A 113 -18.71 6.86 3.67
C THR A 113 -19.91 6.09 4.22
N ASN A 114 -19.90 5.71 5.50
CA ASN A 114 -21.01 4.96 6.10
C ASN A 114 -22.32 5.79 6.01
N PRO A 115 -23.45 5.20 5.58
CA PRO A 115 -24.74 5.91 5.55
C PRO A 115 -25.19 6.35 6.95
N ASP A 116 -24.83 5.62 8.01
CA ASP A 116 -25.16 5.99 9.39
C ASP A 116 -24.21 7.10 9.92
N PRO A 117 -24.72 8.32 10.20
CA PRO A 117 -23.90 9.40 10.74
C PRO A 117 -23.28 9.10 12.11
N ALA A 118 -23.88 8.21 12.91
CA ALA A 118 -23.32 7.80 14.19
C ALA A 118 -22.03 7.00 14.00
N ILE A 119 -21.97 6.14 12.97
CA ILE A 119 -20.76 5.39 12.62
C ILE A 119 -19.68 6.32 12.06
N ARG A 120 -20.05 7.28 11.20
CA ARG A 120 -19.09 8.30 10.71
C ARG A 120 -18.45 9.08 11.85
N LYS A 121 -19.25 9.46 12.86
CA LYS A 121 -18.74 10.13 14.06
C LYS A 121 -17.81 9.24 14.89
N LEU A 122 -18.03 7.93 14.94
CA LEU A 122 -17.10 6.99 15.57
C LEU A 122 -15.79 6.89 14.80
N ALA A 123 -15.83 6.89 13.46
CA ALA A 123 -14.63 6.92 12.62
C ALA A 123 -13.78 8.16 12.91
N TRP A 124 -14.40 9.34 13.05
CA TRP A 124 -13.70 10.57 13.43
C TRP A 124 -13.02 10.45 14.79
N LYS A 125 -13.71 9.92 15.81
CA LYS A 125 -13.10 9.69 17.13
C LYS A 125 -11.91 8.73 17.07
N LYS A 126 -11.96 7.72 16.20
CA LYS A 126 -10.84 6.80 16.00
C LYS A 126 -9.67 7.47 15.27
N ILE A 127 -9.94 8.33 14.29
CA ILE A 127 -8.94 9.21 13.67
C ILE A 127 -8.25 10.09 14.71
N ASP A 128 -9.02 10.73 15.61
CA ASP A 128 -8.46 11.55 16.69
C ASP A 128 -7.51 10.74 17.58
N ARG A 129 -7.92 9.50 17.94
CA ARG A 129 -7.10 8.54 18.70
C ARG A 129 -5.79 8.25 17.97
N ALA A 130 -5.87 7.91 16.69
CA ALA A 130 -4.70 7.61 15.87
C ALA A 130 -3.75 8.81 15.81
N LEU A 131 -4.25 10.02 15.50
CA LEU A 131 -3.44 11.24 15.48
C LEU A 131 -2.78 11.54 16.83
N LYS A 132 -3.50 11.38 17.95
CA LYS A 132 -2.92 11.61 19.28
C LYS A 132 -1.83 10.60 19.63
N ILE A 133 -2.03 9.32 19.30
CA ILE A 133 -1.01 8.28 19.45
C ILE A 133 0.20 8.60 18.58
N GLY A 134 0.00 8.91 17.30
CA GLY A 134 1.10 9.22 16.40
C GLY A 134 1.88 10.47 16.81
N ASN A 135 1.21 11.51 17.34
CA ASN A 135 1.88 12.65 17.97
C ASN A 135 2.73 12.23 19.19
N ALA A 136 2.23 11.33 20.04
CA ALA A 136 3.02 10.81 21.16
C ALA A 136 4.29 10.07 20.71
N PHE A 137 4.24 9.43 19.54
CA PHE A 137 5.37 8.75 18.90
C PHE A 137 6.24 9.65 18.02
N GLY A 138 5.80 10.88 17.72
CA GLY A 138 6.49 11.77 16.77
C GLY A 138 6.38 11.34 15.31
N ALA A 139 5.28 10.70 14.90
CA ALA A 139 5.04 10.25 13.53
C ALA A 139 5.12 11.41 12.53
N ARG A 140 5.76 11.22 11.37
CA ARG A 140 5.91 12.29 10.37
C ARG A 140 4.69 12.45 9.46
N VAL A 141 4.02 11.36 9.13
CA VAL A 141 2.92 11.33 8.15
C VAL A 141 1.71 10.60 8.75
N PHE A 142 0.51 11.12 8.54
CA PHE A 142 -0.72 10.36 8.75
C PHE A 142 -1.15 9.69 7.44
N VAL A 143 -1.41 8.39 7.46
CA VAL A 143 -1.82 7.63 6.27
C VAL A 143 -3.30 7.30 6.40
N PHE A 144 -4.09 7.77 5.44
CA PHE A 144 -5.46 7.33 5.27
C PHE A 144 -5.47 6.16 4.29
N ASP A 145 -5.55 4.94 4.82
CA ASP A 145 -5.74 3.74 4.02
C ASP A 145 -7.22 3.63 3.63
N ALA A 146 -7.51 3.66 2.32
CA ALA A 146 -8.88 3.61 1.79
C ALA A 146 -9.53 2.22 1.88
N ASP A 147 -8.94 1.29 2.67
CA ASP A 147 -9.41 -0.10 2.83
C ASP A 147 -10.89 -0.09 3.28
N ALA A 148 -11.28 0.79 4.19
CA ALA A 148 -12.65 0.84 4.72
C ALA A 148 -13.67 1.53 3.81
N GLU A 149 -13.25 2.17 2.70
CA GLU A 149 -14.13 3.04 1.90
C GLU A 149 -14.39 2.41 0.53
N GLY A 150 -15.56 1.75 0.38
CA GLY A 150 -15.93 1.14 -0.88
C GLY A 150 -17.41 0.77 -0.99
N PHE A 151 -17.73 0.00 -2.02
CA PHE A 151 -19.07 -0.44 -2.35
C PHE A 151 -19.07 -1.75 -3.16
N ASP A 152 -20.16 -2.51 -3.05
CA ASP A 152 -20.36 -3.74 -3.84
C ASP A 152 -21.33 -3.54 -5.01
N SER A 153 -22.24 -2.57 -4.89
CA SER A 153 -23.21 -2.22 -5.93
C SER A 153 -23.29 -0.70 -6.09
N PRO A 154 -23.01 -0.16 -7.29
CA PRO A 154 -23.10 1.27 -7.54
C PRO A 154 -24.53 1.81 -7.46
N PHE A 155 -25.54 0.93 -7.56
CA PHE A 155 -26.95 1.30 -7.47
C PHE A 155 -27.46 1.45 -6.04
N ALA A 156 -26.70 0.97 -5.05
CA ALA A 156 -27.07 1.02 -3.64
C ALA A 156 -26.55 2.27 -2.91
N LEU A 157 -25.87 3.18 -3.62
CA LEU A 157 -25.18 4.33 -3.03
C LEU A 157 -25.87 5.65 -3.35
N ASP A 158 -25.91 6.52 -2.35
CA ASP A 158 -26.03 7.96 -2.56
C ASP A 158 -24.65 8.52 -2.92
N TRP A 159 -24.38 8.68 -4.23
CA TRP A 159 -23.08 9.12 -4.73
C TRP A 159 -22.67 10.51 -4.23
N PRO A 160 -23.48 11.57 -4.40
CA PRO A 160 -23.15 12.89 -3.86
C PRO A 160 -22.93 12.88 -2.35
N GLY A 161 -23.82 12.22 -1.59
CA GLY A 161 -23.70 12.17 -0.13
C GLY A 161 -22.46 11.41 0.34
N SER A 162 -22.15 10.28 -0.30
CA SER A 162 -20.97 9.47 0.05
C SER A 162 -19.68 10.24 -0.15
N PHE A 163 -19.53 10.92 -1.29
CA PHE A 163 -18.35 11.76 -1.54
C PHE A 163 -18.30 12.98 -0.62
N ALA A 164 -19.43 13.63 -0.33
CA ALA A 164 -19.47 14.73 0.63
C ALA A 164 -18.99 14.29 2.02
N ASN A 165 -19.43 13.13 2.51
CA ASN A 165 -19.01 12.55 3.78
C ASN A 165 -17.52 12.17 3.77
N LEU A 166 -17.02 11.58 2.68
CA LEU A 166 -15.60 11.27 2.52
C LEU A 166 -14.74 12.54 2.59
N ILE A 167 -15.10 13.57 1.84
CA ILE A 167 -14.39 14.86 1.81
C ILE A 167 -14.43 15.52 3.19
N GLU A 168 -15.56 15.48 3.89
CA GLU A 168 -15.69 16.03 5.25
C GLU A 168 -14.77 15.28 6.23
N GLY A 169 -14.77 13.95 6.21
CA GLY A 169 -13.93 13.14 7.08
C GLY A 169 -12.43 13.25 6.77
N LEU A 170 -12.05 13.41 5.49
CA LEU A 170 -10.66 13.69 5.13
C LEU A 170 -10.24 15.07 5.64
N ASN A 171 -11.06 16.09 5.46
CA ASN A 171 -10.80 17.43 5.99
C ASN A 171 -10.72 17.46 7.53
N HIS A 172 -11.48 16.61 8.24
CA HIS A 172 -11.40 16.47 9.70
C HIS A 172 -9.99 16.06 10.19
N ILE A 173 -9.25 15.25 9.41
CA ILE A 173 -7.87 14.87 9.75
C ILE A 173 -6.96 16.11 9.84
N GLU A 174 -7.07 16.99 8.85
CA GLU A 174 -6.33 18.25 8.82
C GLU A 174 -6.75 19.18 9.97
N ASP A 175 -8.07 19.30 10.20
CA ASP A 175 -8.61 20.12 11.28
C ASP A 175 -8.07 19.66 12.64
N CYS A 176 -8.01 18.35 12.87
CA CYS A 176 -7.43 17.79 14.10
C CYS A 176 -5.95 18.16 14.26
N VAL A 177 -5.13 17.97 13.22
CA VAL A 177 -3.70 18.30 13.28
C VAL A 177 -3.50 19.77 13.62
N LYS A 178 -4.28 20.67 13.02
CA LYS A 178 -4.23 22.11 13.29
C LYS A 178 -4.77 22.46 14.68
N GLN A 179 -5.96 21.98 15.04
CA GLN A 179 -6.66 22.29 16.28
C GLN A 179 -5.85 21.86 17.50
N PHE A 180 -5.26 20.66 17.47
CA PHE A 180 -4.43 20.16 18.57
C PHE A 180 -2.96 20.61 18.49
N GLY A 181 -2.59 21.34 17.43
CA GLY A 181 -1.26 21.93 17.30
C GLY A 181 -0.13 20.92 17.13
N TYR A 182 -0.41 19.74 16.57
CA TYR A 182 0.60 18.69 16.37
C TYR A 182 1.67 19.14 15.36
N LYS A 183 2.93 19.24 15.81
CA LYS A 183 4.04 19.80 15.02
C LYS A 183 4.89 18.75 14.31
N ASN A 184 4.76 17.50 14.68
CA ASN A 184 5.50 16.37 14.11
C ASN A 184 5.01 15.98 12.71
N TYR A 185 3.72 16.19 12.42
CA TYR A 185 3.13 15.84 11.12
C TYR A 185 3.56 16.84 10.03
N ALA A 186 4.29 16.35 9.04
CA ALA A 186 4.59 17.08 7.81
C ALA A 186 3.37 17.15 6.88
N GLY A 187 2.44 16.20 7.01
CA GLY A 187 1.23 16.11 6.20
C GLY A 187 0.50 14.80 6.41
N ALA A 188 -0.51 14.57 5.59
CA ALA A 188 -1.20 13.29 5.45
C ALA A 188 -1.05 12.75 4.02
N CYS A 189 -1.35 11.48 3.81
CA CYS A 189 -1.43 10.93 2.46
C CYS A 189 -2.57 9.93 2.30
N LEU A 190 -3.14 9.90 1.10
CA LEU A 190 -4.09 8.88 0.68
C LEU A 190 -3.33 7.64 0.18
N SER A 191 -3.66 6.47 0.70
CA SER A 191 -3.22 5.18 0.16
C SER A 191 -4.41 4.56 -0.59
N PRO A 192 -4.46 4.67 -1.94
CA PRO A 192 -5.57 4.15 -2.73
C PRO A 192 -5.73 2.63 -2.56
N LYS A 193 -6.94 2.10 -2.78
CA LYS A 193 -7.27 0.67 -2.63
C LYS A 193 -8.30 0.23 -3.66
N GLN A 194 -7.98 -0.81 -4.42
CA GLN A 194 -8.87 -1.28 -5.48
C GLN A 194 -10.04 -2.11 -4.95
N SER A 195 -9.76 -3.07 -4.06
CA SER A 195 -10.75 -4.06 -3.63
C SER A 195 -10.36 -4.82 -2.34
N VAL A 196 -10.52 -4.20 -1.16
CA VAL A 196 -10.56 -4.92 0.15
C VAL A 196 -11.20 -3.99 1.20
N PRO A 197 -12.24 -4.39 1.98
CA PRO A 197 -13.04 -5.62 1.87
C PRO A 197 -14.13 -5.54 0.79
N PHE A 198 -14.40 -4.36 0.25
CA PHE A 198 -15.39 -4.14 -0.81
C PHE A 198 -14.92 -4.64 -2.18
N LEU A 199 -15.89 -4.90 -3.07
CA LEU A 199 -15.59 -5.22 -4.47
C LEU A 199 -14.94 -4.04 -5.21
N TYR A 200 -15.34 -2.80 -4.90
CA TYR A 200 -14.80 -1.57 -5.49
C TYR A 200 -14.49 -0.54 -4.41
N GLY A 201 -13.31 0.08 -4.45
CA GLY A 201 -12.95 1.21 -3.58
C GLY A 201 -13.42 2.57 -4.14
N PHE A 202 -13.72 3.52 -3.25
CA PHE A 202 -13.98 4.92 -3.64
C PHE A 202 -12.71 5.63 -4.16
N ILE A 203 -11.55 5.27 -3.61
CA ILE A 203 -10.24 5.81 -3.99
C ILE A 203 -9.43 4.65 -4.59
N ASN A 204 -9.74 4.27 -5.82
CA ASN A 204 -9.28 3.02 -6.43
C ASN A 204 -7.82 3.11 -6.90
N ASN A 205 -7.40 4.26 -7.42
CA ASN A 205 -6.06 4.44 -7.96
C ASN A 205 -5.47 5.83 -7.63
N VAL A 206 -4.23 6.05 -8.05
CA VAL A 206 -3.50 7.32 -7.84
C VAL A 206 -4.22 8.51 -8.47
N GLY A 207 -4.82 8.35 -9.64
CA GLY A 207 -5.59 9.40 -10.31
C GLY A 207 -6.80 9.84 -9.49
N ASP A 208 -7.54 8.89 -8.91
CA ASP A 208 -8.68 9.21 -8.04
C ASP A 208 -8.23 9.99 -6.80
N ALA A 209 -7.12 9.55 -6.19
CA ALA A 209 -6.54 10.24 -5.04
C ALA A 209 -6.11 11.68 -5.38
N LEU A 210 -5.41 11.89 -6.50
CA LEU A 210 -5.02 13.23 -6.95
C LEU A 210 -6.24 14.10 -7.30
N SER A 211 -7.27 13.51 -7.91
CA SER A 211 -8.53 14.20 -8.21
C SER A 211 -9.23 14.70 -6.95
N LEU A 212 -9.30 13.85 -5.90
CA LEU A 212 -9.83 14.27 -4.60
C LEU A 212 -8.95 15.35 -3.96
N ILE A 213 -7.64 15.14 -3.89
CA ILE A 213 -6.69 16.04 -3.24
C ILE A 213 -6.75 17.44 -3.86
N HIS A 214 -6.62 17.54 -5.19
CA HIS A 214 -6.53 18.84 -5.87
C HIS A 214 -7.90 19.44 -6.21
N GLY A 215 -8.92 18.60 -6.38
CA GLY A 215 -10.24 19.04 -6.81
C GLY A 215 -11.23 19.31 -5.69
N GLN A 216 -11.05 18.72 -4.49
CA GLN A 216 -12.11 18.68 -3.47
C GLN A 216 -11.64 18.97 -2.03
N LEU A 217 -10.38 18.67 -1.68
CA LEU A 217 -9.87 18.93 -0.33
C LEU A 217 -9.46 20.40 -0.14
N ARG A 218 -9.63 20.94 1.08
CA ARG A 218 -9.42 22.37 1.34
C ARG A 218 -7.97 22.81 1.22
N THR A 219 -7.04 21.93 1.57
CA THR A 219 -5.61 22.22 1.63
C THR A 219 -4.84 21.13 0.89
N PRO A 220 -4.84 21.14 -0.46
CA PRO A 220 -4.19 20.10 -1.26
C PRO A 220 -2.72 19.87 -0.91
N GLN A 221 -1.99 20.92 -0.51
CA GLN A 221 -0.59 20.87 -0.10
C GLN A 221 -0.32 20.12 1.22
N PHE A 222 -1.36 19.88 2.03
CA PHE A 222 -1.25 19.03 3.22
C PHE A 222 -1.26 17.54 2.86
N TRP A 223 -1.71 17.21 1.65
CA TRP A 223 -1.95 15.85 1.19
C TRP A 223 -0.94 15.42 0.13
N GLY A 224 -0.45 14.19 0.28
CA GLY A 224 0.20 13.44 -0.79
C GLY A 224 -0.51 12.13 -1.08
N VAL A 225 0.11 11.32 -1.93
CA VAL A 225 -0.32 9.95 -2.25
C VAL A 225 0.77 8.98 -1.82
N CYS A 226 0.36 7.86 -1.23
CA CYS A 226 1.22 6.72 -0.93
C CYS A 226 0.74 5.51 -1.73
N PRO A 227 1.19 5.33 -2.98
CA PRO A 227 0.88 4.14 -3.75
C PRO A 227 1.68 2.94 -3.23
N SER A 228 1.23 1.74 -3.61
CA SER A 228 2.03 0.52 -3.49
C SER A 228 2.46 0.00 -4.85
N THR A 229 3.67 -0.56 -4.96
CA THR A 229 4.15 -1.13 -6.23
C THR A 229 3.26 -2.27 -6.72
N PHE A 230 2.70 -3.06 -5.81
CA PHE A 230 1.79 -4.16 -6.17
C PHE A 230 0.44 -3.66 -6.68
N GLN A 231 -0.07 -2.52 -6.20
CA GLN A 231 -1.25 -1.87 -6.79
C GLN A 231 -0.94 -1.36 -8.20
N LEU A 232 0.19 -0.68 -8.38
CA LEU A 232 0.56 -0.16 -9.69
C LEU A 232 0.78 -1.29 -10.71
N GLN A 233 1.37 -2.40 -10.28
CA GLN A 233 1.53 -3.61 -11.09
C GLN A 233 0.19 -4.27 -11.44
N GLN A 234 -0.82 -4.16 -10.57
CA GLN A 234 -2.18 -4.63 -10.88
C GLN A 234 -2.85 -3.81 -11.98
N ALA A 235 -2.55 -2.51 -12.06
CA ALA A 235 -3.14 -1.61 -13.06
C ALA A 235 -2.70 -1.89 -14.50
N GLY A 236 -1.55 -2.55 -14.71
CA GLY A 236 -1.03 -2.80 -16.05
C GLY A 236 0.49 -2.81 -16.09
N TRP A 237 1.06 -3.51 -17.08
CA TRP A 237 2.51 -3.46 -17.29
C TRP A 237 2.91 -2.04 -17.75
N GLY A 238 3.92 -1.47 -17.10
CA GLY A 238 4.41 -0.12 -17.40
C GLY A 238 3.70 1.00 -16.64
N ALA A 239 2.63 0.70 -15.89
CA ALA A 239 1.91 1.70 -15.12
C ALA A 239 2.77 2.29 -13.99
N ALA A 240 3.53 1.45 -13.29
CA ALA A 240 4.35 1.86 -12.14
C ALA A 240 5.35 2.99 -12.47
N PRO A 241 6.25 2.87 -13.46
CA PRO A 241 7.24 3.91 -13.73
C PRO A 241 6.60 5.25 -14.13
N ALA A 242 5.57 5.24 -14.98
CA ALA A 242 4.92 6.48 -15.41
C ALA A 242 4.19 7.18 -14.25
N THR A 243 3.43 6.43 -13.46
CA THR A 243 2.72 6.99 -12.29
C THR A 243 3.69 7.54 -11.25
N LEU A 244 4.78 6.83 -10.97
CA LEU A 244 5.78 7.28 -9.99
C LEU A 244 6.59 8.48 -10.50
N ALA A 245 6.91 8.54 -11.79
CA ALA A 245 7.52 9.74 -12.39
C ALA A 245 6.63 10.97 -12.16
N ASN A 246 5.34 10.84 -12.49
CA ASN A 246 4.37 11.93 -12.36
C ASN A 246 4.24 12.39 -10.90
N LEU A 247 4.07 11.46 -9.95
CA LEU A 247 3.95 11.79 -8.53
C LEU A 247 5.24 12.40 -7.95
N ALA A 248 6.40 11.91 -8.38
CA ALA A 248 7.68 12.45 -7.94
C ALA A 248 7.89 13.89 -8.44
N LEU A 249 7.64 14.14 -9.73
CA LEU A 249 7.83 15.46 -10.34
C LEU A 249 6.80 16.48 -9.88
N SER A 250 5.57 16.05 -9.55
CA SER A 250 4.53 16.94 -9.02
C SER A 250 4.66 17.25 -7.52
N GLY A 251 5.57 16.56 -6.82
CA GLY A 251 5.67 16.61 -5.36
C GLY A 251 4.57 15.85 -4.62
N GLY A 252 3.72 15.09 -5.34
CA GLY A 252 2.61 14.32 -4.76
C GLY A 252 3.02 12.98 -4.13
N LEU A 253 4.24 12.48 -4.34
CA LEU A 253 4.71 11.21 -3.76
C LEU A 253 5.16 11.40 -2.30
N ALA A 254 4.29 11.11 -1.34
CA ALA A 254 4.60 11.24 0.09
C ALA A 254 5.63 10.20 0.56
N TYR A 255 5.39 8.94 0.26
CA TYR A 255 6.33 7.81 0.36
C TYR A 255 5.78 6.62 -0.44
N LEU A 256 6.61 5.59 -0.69
CA LEU A 256 6.24 4.45 -1.52
C LEU A 256 6.24 3.14 -0.72
N LYS A 257 5.14 2.39 -0.81
CA LYS A 257 5.05 1.01 -0.31
C LYS A 257 5.57 0.05 -1.38
N VAL A 258 6.58 -0.75 -1.07
CA VAL A 258 7.18 -1.71 -1.98
C VAL A 258 6.87 -3.14 -1.55
N GLY A 259 6.25 -3.85 -2.47
CA GLY A 259 6.02 -5.29 -2.40
C GLY A 259 6.07 -5.86 -3.80
N SER A 260 5.47 -7.03 -3.99
CA SER A 260 5.30 -7.62 -5.31
C SER A 260 3.84 -8.00 -5.51
N GLY A 261 3.27 -7.64 -6.65
CA GLY A 261 1.91 -7.98 -7.02
C GLY A 261 1.83 -8.61 -8.41
N THR A 262 0.69 -9.17 -8.74
CA THR A 262 0.38 -9.63 -10.10
C THR A 262 -1.03 -9.15 -10.47
N GLN A 263 -1.29 -8.92 -11.76
CA GLN A 263 -2.53 -8.34 -12.30
C GLN A 263 -3.85 -9.06 -11.95
N ARG A 264 -3.80 -10.22 -11.29
CA ARG A 264 -4.99 -11.04 -10.98
C ARG A 264 -5.07 -11.46 -9.52
N LEU A 265 -4.15 -10.99 -8.69
CA LEU A 265 -4.21 -11.27 -7.26
C LEU A 265 -4.90 -10.10 -6.55
N PRO A 266 -5.61 -10.37 -5.42
CA PRO A 266 -6.15 -9.31 -4.57
C PRO A 266 -5.06 -8.31 -4.18
N ASP A 267 -5.44 -7.10 -3.77
CA ASP A 267 -4.53 -6.02 -3.37
C ASP A 267 -3.71 -6.37 -2.11
N ARG A 268 -2.74 -7.26 -2.29
CA ARG A 268 -1.88 -7.85 -1.27
C ARG A 268 -0.53 -8.20 -1.90
N PRO A 269 0.58 -8.03 -1.17
CA PRO A 269 1.89 -8.38 -1.69
C PRO A 269 2.05 -9.91 -1.76
N LEU A 270 2.00 -10.46 -2.98
CA LEU A 270 2.26 -11.85 -3.33
C LEU A 270 2.90 -11.92 -4.74
N PRO A 271 4.07 -12.58 -4.91
CA PRO A 271 4.87 -13.29 -3.90
C PRO A 271 5.57 -12.36 -2.90
N PRO A 272 6.16 -12.88 -1.82
CA PRO A 272 6.55 -12.06 -0.67
C PRO A 272 7.83 -11.23 -0.89
N MET A 273 8.61 -11.52 -1.93
CA MET A 273 9.87 -10.84 -2.20
C MET A 273 9.65 -9.70 -3.20
N ILE A 274 10.18 -8.52 -2.90
CA ILE A 274 10.22 -7.38 -3.84
C ILE A 274 10.82 -7.83 -5.18
N GLY A 275 10.12 -7.52 -6.28
CA GLY A 275 10.55 -7.88 -7.63
C GLY A 275 10.33 -9.33 -8.04
N SER A 276 9.74 -10.19 -7.20
CA SER A 276 9.49 -11.60 -7.55
C SER A 276 8.49 -11.80 -8.68
N ALA A 277 7.49 -10.93 -8.82
CA ALA A 277 6.53 -10.97 -9.92
C ALA A 277 7.08 -10.33 -11.20
N ASN A 278 7.73 -9.18 -11.07
CA ASN A 278 8.27 -8.42 -12.20
C ASN A 278 9.51 -7.64 -11.80
N ILE A 279 10.69 -8.28 -11.91
CA ILE A 279 11.95 -7.63 -11.55
C ILE A 279 12.28 -6.45 -12.45
N LYS A 280 11.95 -6.52 -13.75
CA LYS A 280 12.25 -5.46 -14.71
C LYS A 280 11.49 -4.18 -14.39
N GLU A 281 10.19 -4.28 -14.12
CA GLU A 281 9.38 -3.11 -13.73
C GLU A 281 9.76 -2.57 -12.34
N THR A 282 10.20 -3.45 -11.44
CA THR A 282 10.76 -3.04 -10.14
C THR A 282 12.05 -2.24 -10.33
N VAL A 283 12.92 -2.66 -11.25
CA VAL A 283 14.13 -1.89 -11.65
C VAL A 283 13.73 -0.55 -12.27
N HIS A 284 12.76 -0.51 -13.18
CA HIS A 284 12.24 0.74 -13.75
C HIS A 284 11.72 1.69 -12.66
N THR A 285 11.06 1.17 -11.63
CA THR A 285 10.56 1.95 -10.49
C THR A 285 11.69 2.68 -9.75
N PHE A 286 12.76 1.98 -9.37
CA PHE A 286 13.85 2.67 -8.66
C PHE A 286 14.69 3.54 -9.58
N TRP A 287 14.84 3.14 -10.85
CA TRP A 287 15.52 3.95 -11.86
C TRP A 287 14.78 5.27 -12.09
N ILE A 288 13.44 5.25 -12.24
CA ILE A 288 12.67 6.47 -12.48
C ILE A 288 12.66 7.39 -11.25
N LEU A 289 12.59 6.84 -10.03
CA LEU A 289 12.69 7.65 -8.80
C LEU A 289 14.06 8.33 -8.68
N ALA A 290 15.14 7.65 -9.07
CA ALA A 290 16.46 8.27 -9.14
C ALA A 290 16.52 9.35 -10.21
N LYS A 291 15.87 9.14 -11.37
CA LYS A 291 15.81 10.11 -12.47
C LYS A 291 15.06 11.39 -12.13
N THR A 292 13.97 11.29 -11.38
CA THR A 292 13.22 12.46 -10.93
C THR A 292 13.90 13.19 -9.76
N GLY A 293 15.00 12.66 -9.23
CA GLY A 293 15.67 13.21 -8.06
C GLY A 293 14.87 13.04 -6.76
N TRP A 294 13.80 12.23 -6.79
CA TRP A 294 12.97 12.01 -5.61
C TRP A 294 13.78 11.31 -4.52
N GLN A 295 13.64 11.82 -3.29
CA GLN A 295 14.27 11.27 -2.11
C GLN A 295 13.22 11.10 -1.03
N GLY A 296 12.96 9.86 -0.63
CA GLY A 296 11.93 9.60 0.38
C GLY A 296 12.06 8.24 1.06
N THR A 297 11.08 7.98 1.92
CA THR A 297 10.99 6.73 2.66
C THR A 297 10.43 5.64 1.75
N ILE A 298 11.01 4.45 1.83
CA ILE A 298 10.47 3.24 1.21
C ILE A 298 9.97 2.31 2.31
N GLU A 299 8.69 1.98 2.29
CA GLU A 299 8.09 1.01 3.20
C GLU A 299 8.07 -0.38 2.58
N ILE A 300 8.70 -1.35 3.24
CA ILE A 300 8.73 -2.75 2.81
C ILE A 300 7.40 -3.42 3.19
N ASP A 301 6.37 -3.18 2.38
CA ASP A 301 5.04 -3.77 2.52
C ASP A 301 5.01 -5.16 1.86
N SER A 302 5.60 -6.12 2.56
CA SER A 302 5.70 -7.52 2.14
C SER A 302 5.18 -8.44 3.24
N MET A 303 4.55 -9.55 2.85
CA MET A 303 3.91 -10.47 3.79
C MET A 303 4.55 -11.85 3.68
N MET A 304 4.87 -12.50 4.81
CA MET A 304 5.37 -13.88 4.75
C MET A 304 4.30 -14.81 4.17
N THR A 305 4.75 -15.87 3.51
CA THR A 305 3.84 -16.93 3.04
C THR A 305 3.25 -17.70 4.22
N PRO A 306 2.06 -18.31 4.07
CA PRO A 306 1.50 -19.19 5.11
C PRO A 306 2.45 -20.33 5.52
N ALA A 307 3.29 -20.82 4.60
CA ALA A 307 4.28 -21.85 4.88
C ALA A 307 5.40 -21.35 5.81
N GLU A 308 5.85 -20.12 5.62
CA GLU A 308 6.82 -19.48 6.51
C GLU A 308 6.20 -19.15 7.88
N PHE A 309 4.93 -18.73 7.91
CA PHE A 309 4.21 -18.46 9.17
C PHE A 309 4.02 -19.69 10.06
N LYS A 310 3.84 -20.88 9.49
CA LYS A 310 3.79 -22.14 10.28
C LYS A 310 5.04 -22.36 11.12
N ASN A 311 6.19 -21.87 10.65
CA ASN A 311 7.47 -21.95 11.35
C ASN A 311 7.80 -20.66 12.11
N ALA A 312 6.95 -19.64 12.03
CA ALA A 312 7.11 -18.35 12.70
C ALA A 312 6.45 -18.35 14.10
N GLN A 313 6.43 -19.47 14.80
CA GLN A 313 6.09 -19.45 16.23
C GLN A 313 7.21 -18.74 17.02
N ASP A 314 8.44 -18.83 16.53
CA ASP A 314 9.58 -18.05 17.02
C ASP A 314 9.85 -16.81 16.15
N PHE A 315 10.69 -15.90 16.66
CA PHE A 315 11.14 -14.76 15.87
C PHE A 315 12.01 -15.16 14.66
N THR A 316 12.55 -16.38 14.60
CA THR A 316 13.58 -16.78 13.63
C THR A 316 13.09 -16.60 12.20
N ALA A 317 11.90 -17.12 11.87
CA ALA A 317 11.35 -16.99 10.53
C ALA A 317 11.07 -15.53 10.15
N ARG A 318 10.54 -14.72 11.09
CA ARG A 318 10.32 -13.27 10.86
C ARG A 318 11.62 -12.51 10.66
N LYS A 319 12.66 -12.84 11.43
CA LYS A 319 13.99 -12.24 11.34
C LYS A 319 14.62 -12.52 9.98
N GLN A 320 14.57 -13.79 9.56
CA GLN A 320 15.03 -14.17 8.22
C GLN A 320 14.23 -13.47 7.13
N PHE A 321 12.92 -13.33 7.32
CA PHE A 321 12.05 -12.64 6.37
C PHE A 321 12.42 -11.16 6.19
N LEU A 322 12.51 -10.40 7.29
CA LEU A 322 12.94 -9.00 7.25
C LEU A 322 14.32 -8.83 6.59
N ALA A 323 15.28 -9.68 6.97
CA ALA A 323 16.61 -9.64 6.36
C ALA A 323 16.55 -9.91 4.85
N THR A 324 15.69 -10.83 4.41
CA THR A 324 15.52 -11.19 3.01
C THR A 324 14.85 -10.08 2.21
N THR A 325 13.76 -9.49 2.71
CA THR A 325 13.04 -8.42 2.02
C THR A 325 13.83 -7.11 2.01
N SER A 326 14.57 -6.78 3.08
CA SER A 326 15.50 -5.64 3.09
C SER A 326 16.67 -5.85 2.11
N SER A 327 17.16 -7.08 1.97
CA SER A 327 18.15 -7.42 0.93
C SER A 327 17.56 -7.33 -0.48
N ALA A 328 16.30 -7.73 -0.68
CA ALA A 328 15.62 -7.63 -1.97
C ALA A 328 15.39 -6.17 -2.40
N LEU A 329 15.06 -5.28 -1.46
CA LEU A 329 15.03 -3.83 -1.72
C LEU A 329 16.40 -3.33 -2.20
N THR A 330 17.47 -3.73 -1.50
CA THR A 330 18.85 -3.38 -1.88
C THR A 330 19.18 -3.89 -3.29
N LEU A 331 18.83 -5.14 -3.59
CA LEU A 331 19.01 -5.72 -4.93
C LEU A 331 18.34 -4.86 -6.01
N ALA A 332 17.08 -4.46 -5.80
CA ALA A 332 16.35 -3.65 -6.77
C ALA A 332 16.99 -2.28 -7.01
N ILE A 333 17.44 -1.61 -5.94
CA ILE A 333 18.16 -0.32 -6.02
C ILE A 333 19.48 -0.48 -6.78
N GLU A 334 20.28 -1.51 -6.44
CA GLU A 334 21.56 -1.80 -7.08
C GLU A 334 21.40 -2.15 -8.57
N LEU A 335 20.35 -2.89 -8.93
CA LEU A 335 20.05 -3.19 -10.34
C LEU A 335 19.66 -1.93 -11.12
N ALA A 336 18.86 -1.04 -10.52
CA ALA A 336 18.51 0.25 -11.12
C ALA A 336 19.74 1.15 -11.32
N ALA A 337 20.64 1.20 -10.35
CA ALA A 337 21.87 1.98 -10.41
C ALA A 337 22.85 1.51 -11.49
N ARG A 338 22.72 0.26 -11.99
CA ARG A 338 23.57 -0.24 -13.09
C ARG A 338 23.22 0.36 -14.44
N VAL A 339 22.00 0.85 -14.63
CA VAL A 339 21.55 1.36 -15.94
C VAL A 339 22.33 2.64 -16.28
N ILE A 340 23.11 2.60 -17.37
CA ILE A 340 23.95 3.71 -17.84
C ILE A 340 23.29 4.34 -19.06
N GLU A 341 22.80 5.56 -18.94
CA GLU A 341 21.95 6.20 -19.97
C GLU A 341 22.72 6.63 -21.20
N GLU A 342 23.97 7.00 -21.02
CA GLU A 342 24.87 7.35 -22.12
C GLU A 342 25.03 6.17 -23.09
N LYS A 343 24.86 4.93 -22.61
CA LYS A 343 24.87 3.72 -23.44
C LYS A 343 23.54 3.46 -24.16
N LEU A 344 22.49 4.23 -23.86
CA LEU A 344 21.15 4.07 -24.41
C LEU A 344 20.77 5.19 -25.39
N ALA A 345 21.48 6.33 -25.37
CA ALA A 345 21.07 7.57 -26.02
C ALA A 345 20.84 7.47 -27.54
N ASP A 346 21.65 6.68 -28.25
CA ASP A 346 21.60 6.55 -29.71
C ASP A 346 20.92 5.25 -30.18
N LEU A 347 20.31 4.50 -29.26
CA LEU A 347 19.67 3.22 -29.55
C LEU A 347 18.19 3.43 -29.93
N THR A 348 17.67 2.58 -30.80
CA THR A 348 16.20 2.48 -30.98
C THR A 348 15.55 2.02 -29.67
N PRO A 349 14.23 2.25 -29.45
CA PRO A 349 13.56 1.82 -28.21
C PRO A 349 13.76 0.34 -27.88
N THR A 350 13.76 -0.55 -28.87
CA THR A 350 13.98 -1.99 -28.68
C THR A 350 15.43 -2.31 -28.31
N GLU A 351 16.40 -1.66 -28.95
CA GLU A 351 17.82 -1.83 -28.62
C GLU A 351 18.13 -1.28 -27.22
N ALA A 352 17.56 -0.13 -26.86
CA ALA A 352 17.69 0.47 -25.54
C ALA A 352 17.13 -0.47 -24.46
N ASP A 353 15.96 -1.08 -24.72
CA ASP A 353 15.34 -2.04 -23.80
C ASP A 353 16.20 -3.31 -23.61
N LEU A 354 16.74 -3.87 -24.69
CA LEU A 354 17.65 -5.02 -24.64
C LEU A 354 18.96 -4.66 -23.93
N MET A 355 19.56 -3.51 -24.26
CA MET A 355 20.82 -3.05 -23.69
C MET A 355 20.66 -2.77 -22.20
N ALA A 356 19.63 -2.03 -21.78
CA ALA A 356 19.33 -1.79 -20.37
C ALA A 356 19.10 -3.09 -19.61
N THR A 357 18.35 -4.04 -20.19
CA THR A 357 18.11 -5.37 -19.61
C THR A 357 19.41 -6.15 -19.44
N THR A 358 20.28 -6.13 -20.45
CA THR A 358 21.59 -6.78 -20.42
C THR A 358 22.47 -6.18 -19.33
N ILE A 359 22.54 -4.85 -19.26
CA ILE A 359 23.31 -4.09 -18.28
C ILE A 359 22.87 -4.42 -16.85
N PHE A 360 21.57 -4.29 -16.53
CA PHE A 360 21.14 -4.53 -15.15
C PHE A 360 21.30 -6.01 -14.76
N CYS A 361 21.10 -6.95 -15.70
CA CYS A 361 21.40 -8.37 -15.47
C CYS A 361 22.90 -8.66 -15.25
N GLY A 362 23.79 -7.70 -15.54
CA GLY A 362 25.24 -7.88 -15.44
C GLY A 362 25.80 -8.83 -16.49
N LEU A 363 25.15 -8.89 -17.67
CA LEU A 363 25.58 -9.72 -18.78
C LEU A 363 26.46 -8.92 -19.74
N ASP A 364 27.33 -9.64 -20.44
CA ASP A 364 28.13 -9.11 -21.54
C ASP A 364 27.35 -9.24 -22.85
N ILE A 365 27.06 -8.11 -23.50
CA ILE A 365 26.27 -8.05 -24.73
C ILE A 365 26.96 -8.77 -25.89
N ASP A 366 28.29 -8.68 -26.00
CA ASP A 366 29.05 -9.33 -27.07
C ASP A 366 29.03 -10.85 -26.91
N ALA A 367 29.12 -11.31 -25.66
CA ALA A 367 28.98 -12.73 -25.33
C ALA A 367 27.57 -13.26 -25.61
N LEU A 368 26.53 -12.43 -25.43
CA LEU A 368 25.15 -12.73 -25.77
C LEU A 368 24.97 -12.84 -27.29
N ILE A 369 25.43 -11.84 -28.05
CA ILE A 369 25.36 -11.83 -29.52
C ILE A 369 26.02 -13.08 -30.12
N LYS A 370 27.21 -13.46 -29.64
CA LYS A 370 27.93 -14.67 -30.08
C LYS A 370 27.17 -15.98 -29.83
N LYS A 371 26.22 -16.00 -28.87
CA LYS A 371 25.38 -17.18 -28.58
C LYS A 371 24.06 -17.16 -29.35
N THR A 372 23.56 -15.99 -29.72
CA THR A 372 22.28 -15.82 -30.40
C THR A 372 22.44 -15.93 -31.92
N VAL A 373 23.52 -15.36 -32.46
CA VAL A 373 23.87 -15.47 -33.87
C VAL A 373 24.68 -16.74 -34.06
N LYS A 374 24.17 -17.73 -34.79
CA LYS A 374 25.00 -18.85 -35.25
C LYS A 374 26.14 -18.25 -36.09
N SER A 375 27.38 -18.47 -35.66
CA SER A 375 28.52 -18.26 -36.55
C SER A 375 28.38 -19.21 -37.74
N GLY A 376 27.95 -18.69 -38.89
CA GLY A 376 27.97 -19.40 -40.17
C GLY A 376 26.71 -20.22 -40.49
N ALA A 377 25.69 -19.54 -40.99
CA ALA A 377 24.94 -19.98 -42.16
C ALA A 377 24.19 -18.74 -42.65
N GLU A 378 24.71 -18.09 -43.70
CA GLU A 378 23.83 -17.29 -44.55
C GLU A 378 22.70 -18.23 -45.00
N PRO A 379 21.42 -17.88 -44.83
CA PRO A 379 20.40 -18.57 -45.61
C PRO A 379 20.77 -18.34 -47.07
N GLU A 380 21.09 -19.40 -47.82
CA GLU A 380 21.10 -19.30 -49.28
C GLU A 380 19.75 -18.68 -49.67
N PRO A 381 19.73 -17.61 -50.48
CA PRO A 381 18.47 -17.06 -50.94
C PRO A 381 17.74 -18.19 -51.67
N GLU A 382 16.62 -18.65 -51.12
CA GLU A 382 15.74 -19.54 -51.87
C GLU A 382 15.42 -18.83 -53.20
N PRO A 383 15.52 -19.53 -54.34
CA PRO A 383 15.22 -18.91 -55.62
C PRO A 383 13.80 -18.38 -55.56
N ILE A 384 13.67 -17.07 -55.77
CA ILE A 384 12.39 -16.42 -55.98
C ILE A 384 11.77 -17.12 -57.19
N VAL A 385 10.79 -17.98 -56.95
CA VAL A 385 9.95 -18.51 -58.02
C VAL A 385 9.11 -17.32 -58.47
N GLU A 386 9.51 -16.70 -59.58
CA GLU A 386 8.62 -15.81 -60.33
C GLU A 386 7.41 -16.64 -60.77
N THR A 387 6.34 -16.60 -59.99
CA THR A 387 5.03 -17.01 -60.49
C THR A 387 4.59 -15.99 -61.52
N GLU A 388 4.49 -16.42 -62.78
CA GLU A 388 3.92 -15.65 -63.88
C GLU A 388 2.58 -15.00 -63.47
N PRO A 389 2.27 -13.78 -63.96
CA PRO A 389 1.03 -13.11 -63.61
C PRO A 389 -0.16 -13.87 -64.19
N GLN A 390 -0.95 -14.51 -63.33
CA GLN A 390 -2.28 -14.94 -63.73
C GLN A 390 -3.15 -13.71 -63.92
N ALA A 391 -3.69 -13.59 -65.13
CA ALA A 391 -4.52 -12.50 -65.60
C ALA A 391 -5.64 -12.14 -64.61
N GLU A 392 -5.74 -10.85 -64.30
CA GLU A 392 -6.84 -10.24 -63.58
C GLU A 392 -8.17 -10.57 -64.27
N GLN A 393 -9.09 -11.22 -63.55
CA GLN A 393 -10.52 -11.10 -63.83
C GLN A 393 -11.13 -10.19 -62.77
N SER A 394 -11.47 -8.99 -63.23
CA SER A 394 -12.19 -7.94 -62.53
C SER A 394 -13.58 -8.41 -62.11
N HIS A 395 -13.87 -8.37 -60.80
CA HIS A 395 -15.25 -8.41 -60.31
C HIS A 395 -15.81 -6.98 -60.31
N GLU A 396 -16.56 -6.65 -61.37
CA GLU A 396 -17.49 -5.53 -61.39
C GLU A 396 -18.74 -5.84 -60.55
N LEU A 397 -19.18 -4.85 -59.78
CA LEU A 397 -20.49 -4.81 -59.13
C LEU A 397 -21.60 -4.75 -60.20
N HIS A 398 -22.61 -5.60 -60.07
CA HIS A 398 -23.96 -5.34 -60.57
C HIS A 398 -24.98 -5.53 -59.43
N GLN A 399 -25.77 -4.47 -59.20
CA GLN A 399 -26.95 -4.45 -58.35
C GLN A 399 -28.16 -5.00 -59.12
N GLU A 400 -29.10 -5.65 -58.41
CA GLU A 400 -30.57 -5.48 -58.48
C GLU A 400 -31.28 -6.52 -57.56
N PRO A 401 -32.60 -6.42 -57.24
CA PRO A 401 -33.21 -5.54 -56.23
C PRO A 401 -34.01 -6.31 -55.13
N GLU A 402 -34.61 -5.57 -54.21
CA GLU A 402 -35.41 -6.00 -53.05
C GLU A 402 -36.60 -6.94 -53.34
N LYS A 403 -36.93 -7.80 -52.35
CA LYS A 403 -38.32 -8.13 -51.96
C LYS A 403 -38.40 -8.76 -50.54
N THR A 404 -39.11 -8.09 -49.65
CA THR A 404 -39.81 -8.61 -48.43
C THR A 404 -41.33 -8.69 -48.75
N PRO A 405 -42.30 -9.17 -47.88
CA PRO A 405 -42.28 -9.29 -46.40
C PRO A 405 -42.89 -10.61 -45.81
N GLU A 406 -42.54 -11.04 -44.58
CA GLU A 406 -43.32 -10.97 -43.30
C GLU A 406 -43.72 -12.38 -42.73
N PRO A 407 -44.18 -12.58 -41.47
CA PRO A 407 -43.30 -12.85 -40.31
C PRO A 407 -43.69 -14.06 -39.41
N GLU A 408 -42.76 -14.37 -38.48
CA GLU A 408 -42.87 -14.93 -37.11
C GLU A 408 -43.72 -16.19 -36.76
N ALA A 409 -43.07 -17.13 -36.04
CA ALA A 409 -43.73 -18.05 -35.12
C ALA A 409 -42.89 -18.28 -33.83
N LYS A 410 -43.58 -18.22 -32.68
CA LYS A 410 -43.13 -18.62 -31.34
C LYS A 410 -43.51 -20.11 -31.07
N PRO A 411 -43.02 -20.72 -29.96
CA PRO A 411 -42.59 -22.13 -29.92
C PRO A 411 -43.62 -23.08 -29.27
N ASP A 412 -43.51 -24.38 -29.57
CA ASP A 412 -44.12 -25.42 -28.74
C ASP A 412 -43.37 -26.78 -28.72
N THR A 413 -42.98 -27.18 -27.51
CA THR A 413 -42.86 -28.52 -26.88
C THR A 413 -42.40 -29.78 -27.65
N PRO A 414 -41.49 -30.62 -27.09
CA PRO A 414 -41.27 -32.00 -27.56
C PRO A 414 -41.72 -33.11 -26.57
N LYS A 415 -42.53 -34.04 -27.08
CA LYS A 415 -42.71 -35.45 -26.65
C LYS A 415 -42.86 -36.21 -27.99
N LYS A 416 -42.22 -37.35 -28.29
CA LYS A 416 -41.95 -38.54 -27.48
C LYS A 416 -41.09 -39.53 -28.30
N GLN A 417 -40.26 -40.30 -27.58
CA GLN A 417 -40.02 -41.76 -27.71
C GLN A 417 -39.23 -42.30 -28.93
N GLN A 418 -38.01 -42.82 -28.67
CA GLN A 418 -37.64 -44.23 -28.37
C GLN A 418 -37.51 -45.04 -29.68
N GLN A 419 -36.42 -45.75 -29.97
CA GLN A 419 -35.70 -46.76 -29.17
C GLN A 419 -34.35 -47.02 -29.88
N GLU A 420 -33.19 -47.04 -29.23
CA GLU A 420 -32.39 -48.22 -28.79
C GLU A 420 -30.95 -47.67 -28.56
N ASN A 421 -30.06 -48.10 -27.67
CA ASN A 421 -30.06 -49.12 -26.64
C ASN A 421 -28.93 -48.78 -25.62
N ALA A 422 -29.11 -49.23 -24.39
CA ALA A 422 -28.21 -49.07 -23.25
C ALA A 422 -27.08 -50.10 -23.23
N LYS A 423 -25.96 -49.81 -22.53
CA LYS A 423 -25.49 -50.56 -21.34
C LYS A 423 -24.12 -50.14 -20.78
N GLN A 424 -24.05 -50.24 -19.45
CA GLN A 424 -22.88 -50.46 -18.57
C GLN A 424 -22.12 -49.26 -17.95
N LYS A 425 -22.72 -48.75 -16.86
CA LYS A 425 -22.02 -48.53 -15.58
C LYS A 425 -21.98 -49.86 -14.79
N GLY A 426 -20.84 -50.19 -14.17
CA GLY A 426 -20.77 -51.17 -13.09
C GLY A 426 -19.45 -51.96 -12.98
N LYS A 427 -18.54 -51.50 -12.12
CA LYS A 427 -17.46 -52.21 -11.39
C LYS A 427 -16.98 -51.17 -10.35
N GLN A 428 -16.96 -51.35 -9.04
CA GLN A 428 -16.83 -52.52 -8.18
C GLN A 428 -17.49 -52.23 -6.82
N ALA A 429 -18.16 -53.24 -6.26
CA ALA A 429 -18.30 -53.40 -4.82
C ALA A 429 -17.82 -54.81 -4.47
N LYS A 430 -16.82 -54.90 -3.58
CA LYS A 430 -16.61 -56.01 -2.63
C LYS A 430 -15.33 -55.74 -1.82
N GLN A 431 -15.47 -55.37 -0.56
CA GLN A 431 -15.09 -56.23 0.59
C GLN A 431 -15.37 -55.55 1.94
N GLN A 432 -16.15 -56.27 2.76
CA GLN A 432 -16.03 -56.45 4.21
C GLN A 432 -16.38 -55.31 5.21
N LYS A 433 -17.57 -55.48 5.80
CA LYS A 433 -17.88 -55.61 7.25
C LYS A 433 -16.87 -55.04 8.28
N LYS A 434 -17.38 -54.12 9.12
CA LYS A 434 -17.29 -54.02 10.60
C LYS A 434 -17.94 -52.67 10.98
N ALA A 435 -18.65 -52.43 12.08
CA ALA A 435 -19.24 -53.22 13.13
C ALA A 435 -20.35 -52.33 13.77
N LYS A 436 -21.29 -52.97 14.46
CA LYS A 436 -22.38 -52.36 15.24
C LYS A 436 -21.86 -51.44 16.35
N GLN A 437 -22.61 -50.38 16.67
CA GLN A 437 -23.26 -50.18 17.99
C GLN A 437 -24.21 -48.96 17.98
N GLN A 438 -25.45 -49.20 18.42
CA GLN A 438 -26.51 -48.26 18.88
C GLN A 438 -26.14 -47.65 20.27
N PRO A 439 -26.97 -46.82 20.99
CA PRO A 439 -28.35 -46.33 20.74
C PRO A 439 -28.67 -44.81 21.07
N LYS A 440 -29.86 -44.35 20.59
CA LYS A 440 -30.96 -43.46 21.12
C LYS A 440 -30.70 -42.36 22.21
N PRO A 441 -31.56 -41.31 22.42
CA PRO A 441 -33.03 -41.24 22.19
C PRO A 441 -33.69 -39.86 21.79
N ALA A 442 -34.99 -39.96 21.46
CA ALA A 442 -36.16 -39.08 21.76
C ALA A 442 -36.35 -37.64 21.20
N GLU A 443 -37.55 -37.46 20.61
CA GLU A 443 -38.48 -36.31 20.38
C GLU A 443 -38.19 -34.91 21.00
N PRO A 444 -38.68 -33.76 20.44
CA PRO A 444 -40.13 -33.52 20.24
C PRO A 444 -40.64 -32.55 19.13
N GLU A 445 -41.96 -32.61 18.96
CA GLU A 445 -42.97 -31.55 18.71
C GLU A 445 -43.10 -30.75 17.39
N LYS A 446 -44.40 -30.57 17.06
CA LYS A 446 -45.00 -29.90 15.88
C LYS A 446 -45.04 -28.37 16.00
N LYS A 447 -44.93 -27.68 14.86
CA LYS A 447 -45.44 -26.31 14.60
C LYS A 447 -45.87 -26.16 13.11
N PRO A 448 -46.72 -25.16 12.75
CA PRO A 448 -47.83 -25.33 11.81
C PRO A 448 -47.54 -24.87 10.37
N GLU A 449 -48.37 -25.34 9.44
CA GLU A 449 -48.38 -24.98 8.02
C GLU A 449 -48.89 -23.54 7.77
N PRO A 450 -48.40 -22.84 6.72
CA PRO A 450 -48.86 -21.50 6.36
C PRO A 450 -50.08 -21.51 5.44
N VAL A 451 -50.98 -20.57 5.70
CA VAL A 451 -52.23 -20.27 4.97
C VAL A 451 -51.92 -19.52 3.67
N GLN A 452 -52.53 -19.95 2.56
CA GLN A 452 -52.53 -19.26 1.26
C GLN A 452 -53.64 -18.19 1.19
N PRO A 453 -53.40 -17.01 0.58
CA PRO A 453 -54.46 -16.08 0.24
C PRO A 453 -55.03 -16.31 -1.18
N GLU A 454 -56.34 -16.06 -1.32
CA GLU A 454 -57.15 -16.13 -2.54
C GLU A 454 -56.82 -15.02 -3.57
N PRO A 455 -57.16 -15.21 -4.87
CA PRO A 455 -56.73 -14.31 -5.95
C PRO A 455 -57.69 -13.12 -6.16
N GLU A 456 -57.15 -11.89 -6.14
CA GLU A 456 -57.84 -10.66 -6.56
C GLU A 456 -57.80 -10.46 -8.09
N GLU A 457 -58.89 -9.87 -8.62
CA GLU A 457 -59.13 -9.55 -10.04
C GLU A 457 -58.12 -8.54 -10.64
N PRO A 458 -57.79 -8.65 -11.95
CA PRO A 458 -56.79 -7.79 -12.58
C PRO A 458 -57.33 -6.37 -12.85
N LYS A 459 -56.72 -5.38 -12.19
CA LYS A 459 -56.88 -3.95 -12.50
C LYS A 459 -56.24 -3.61 -13.86
N LYS A 460 -56.95 -2.76 -14.62
CA LYS A 460 -56.68 -2.31 -15.99
C LYS A 460 -55.24 -1.77 -16.19
N LYS A 461 -54.64 -2.20 -17.29
CA LYS A 461 -53.36 -1.74 -17.86
C LYS A 461 -53.48 -0.27 -18.32
N PRO A 462 -52.49 0.61 -18.07
CA PRO A 462 -52.44 1.91 -18.73
C PRO A 462 -52.15 1.74 -20.23
N GLU A 463 -52.79 2.59 -21.05
CA GLU A 463 -52.64 2.64 -22.51
C GLU A 463 -51.21 3.03 -22.92
N PRO A 464 -50.70 2.53 -24.06
CA PRO A 464 -49.37 2.88 -24.55
C PRO A 464 -49.33 4.33 -25.06
N VAL A 465 -48.33 5.08 -24.59
CA VAL A 465 -47.96 6.40 -25.13
C VAL A 465 -47.32 6.17 -26.51
N GLU A 466 -47.81 6.88 -27.53
CA GLU A 466 -47.22 6.88 -28.88
C GLU A 466 -45.76 7.36 -28.83
N PRO A 467 -44.83 6.71 -29.54
CA PRO A 467 -43.46 7.20 -29.64
C PRO A 467 -43.41 8.49 -30.48
N GLU A 468 -42.79 9.54 -29.93
CA GLU A 468 -42.42 10.73 -30.68
C GLU A 468 -41.55 10.34 -31.89
N LYS A 469 -41.87 10.93 -33.06
CA LYS A 469 -41.18 10.70 -34.32
C LYS A 469 -39.68 11.00 -34.19
N GLN A 470 -38.84 10.05 -34.57
CA GLN A 470 -37.41 10.26 -34.81
C GLN A 470 -37.21 11.36 -35.87
N PRO A 471 -36.23 12.27 -35.70
CA PRO A 471 -35.86 13.20 -36.77
C PRO A 471 -35.20 12.44 -37.94
N GLU A 472 -35.54 12.85 -39.17
CA GLU A 472 -35.01 12.29 -40.41
C GLU A 472 -33.48 12.43 -40.53
N PRO A 473 -32.78 11.50 -41.21
CA PRO A 473 -31.33 11.58 -41.41
C PRO A 473 -30.95 12.76 -42.32
N VAL A 474 -30.13 13.66 -41.79
CA VAL A 474 -29.52 14.77 -42.52
C VAL A 474 -28.50 14.20 -43.53
N LYS A 475 -28.60 14.63 -44.79
CA LYS A 475 -27.63 14.34 -45.87
C LYS A 475 -26.21 14.80 -45.45
N PRO A 476 -25.14 14.05 -45.77
CA PRO A 476 -23.79 14.49 -45.47
C PRO A 476 -23.44 15.75 -46.27
N GLU A 477 -23.16 16.85 -45.55
CA GLU A 477 -22.57 18.05 -46.12
C GLU A 477 -21.13 17.77 -46.57
N LYS A 478 -20.72 18.46 -47.65
CA LYS A 478 -19.41 18.35 -48.27
C LYS A 478 -18.29 18.68 -47.26
N LYS A 479 -17.26 17.84 -47.28
CA LYS A 479 -15.96 18.02 -46.61
C LYS A 479 -15.40 19.43 -46.90
N PRO A 480 -15.04 20.24 -45.89
CA PRO A 480 -14.32 21.49 -46.14
C PRO A 480 -12.90 21.18 -46.60
N GLU A 481 -12.41 21.96 -47.57
CA GLU A 481 -11.01 21.95 -48.02
C GLU A 481 -10.05 22.33 -46.88
N PRO A 482 -8.79 21.85 -46.89
CA PRO A 482 -7.82 22.20 -45.87
C PRO A 482 -7.47 23.69 -45.95
N ALA A 483 -7.62 24.40 -44.83
CA ALA A 483 -7.09 25.74 -44.67
C ALA A 483 -5.54 25.71 -44.70
N GLU A 484 -4.94 26.65 -45.43
CA GLU A 484 -3.50 26.89 -45.45
C GLU A 484 -2.98 27.23 -44.04
N PRO A 485 -1.73 26.84 -43.69
CA PRO A 485 -1.18 27.08 -42.36
C PRO A 485 -0.98 28.58 -42.11
N GLU A 486 -1.66 29.10 -41.08
CA GLU A 486 -1.41 30.43 -40.54
C GLU A 486 0.06 30.55 -40.07
N LYS A 487 0.68 31.68 -40.41
CA LYS A 487 2.05 32.02 -40.02
C LYS A 487 2.18 32.05 -38.50
N GLN A 488 3.25 31.42 -37.99
CA GLN A 488 3.68 31.53 -36.59
C GLN A 488 3.85 33.00 -36.18
N PRO A 489 3.45 33.41 -34.96
CA PRO A 489 3.81 34.72 -34.45
C PRO A 489 5.31 34.78 -34.15
N GLU A 490 5.94 35.90 -34.50
CA GLU A 490 7.35 36.21 -34.22
C GLU A 490 7.66 36.13 -32.72
N LEU A 491 8.87 35.63 -32.41
CA LEU A 491 9.47 35.62 -31.07
C LEU A 491 9.55 37.04 -30.50
N VAL A 492 8.87 37.26 -29.38
CA VAL A 492 9.12 38.41 -28.52
C VAL A 492 10.42 38.13 -27.74
N GLU A 493 11.42 38.99 -27.92
CA GLU A 493 12.66 38.96 -27.12
C GLU A 493 12.33 39.15 -25.62
N PRO A 494 12.97 38.40 -24.70
CA PRO A 494 12.68 38.52 -23.29
C PRO A 494 13.16 39.88 -22.75
N GLU A 495 12.26 40.61 -22.10
CA GLU A 495 12.62 41.79 -21.31
C GLU A 495 13.66 41.41 -20.24
N LYS A 496 14.70 42.24 -20.12
CA LYS A 496 15.76 42.12 -19.13
C LYS A 496 15.15 42.10 -17.72
N GLN A 497 15.44 41.04 -16.97
CA GLN A 497 15.19 40.99 -15.52
C GLN A 497 15.85 42.20 -14.83
N PRO A 498 15.20 42.85 -13.85
CA PRO A 498 15.87 43.84 -13.02
C PRO A 498 16.93 43.16 -12.15
N GLU A 499 18.09 43.80 -12.00
CA GLU A 499 19.19 43.33 -11.15
C GLU A 499 18.72 43.14 -9.69
N PRO A 500 19.30 42.17 -8.95
CA PRO A 500 18.99 41.97 -7.54
C PRO A 500 19.42 43.19 -6.73
N ALA A 501 18.51 43.73 -5.92
CA ALA A 501 18.86 44.72 -4.89
C ALA A 501 19.91 44.13 -3.94
N GLU A 502 20.93 44.93 -3.62
CA GLU A 502 21.93 44.63 -2.59
C GLU A 502 21.25 44.32 -1.25
N PRO A 503 21.77 43.36 -0.46
CA PRO A 503 21.17 43.01 0.82
C PRO A 503 21.30 44.18 1.80
N GLU A 504 20.18 44.66 2.31
CA GLU A 504 20.16 45.54 3.48
C GLU A 504 20.89 44.88 4.65
N LYS A 505 21.77 45.65 5.29
CA LYS A 505 22.53 45.25 6.47
C LYS A 505 21.57 44.76 7.56
N GLN A 506 21.84 43.57 8.09
CA GLN A 506 21.24 43.06 9.32
C GLN A 506 21.44 44.08 10.46
N PRO A 507 20.44 44.34 11.31
CA PRO A 507 20.69 45.05 12.56
C PRO A 507 21.55 44.17 13.48
N GLU A 508 22.53 44.80 14.14
CA GLU A 508 23.42 44.17 15.12
C GLU A 508 22.64 43.46 16.24
N LEU A 509 23.14 42.29 16.63
CA LEU A 509 22.75 41.54 17.81
C LEU A 509 22.98 42.39 19.07
N VAL A 510 21.90 42.69 19.79
CA VAL A 510 21.99 43.20 21.17
C VAL A 510 22.38 42.04 22.09
N GLU A 511 23.48 42.21 22.82
CA GLU A 511 23.93 41.27 23.87
C GLU A 511 22.87 41.13 24.97
N PRO A 512 22.62 39.93 25.52
CA PRO A 512 21.71 39.78 26.65
C PRO A 512 22.35 40.31 27.94
N GLU A 513 21.66 41.24 28.60
CA GLU A 513 21.97 41.69 29.95
C GLU A 513 22.01 40.52 30.95
N LYS A 514 23.01 40.55 31.84
CA LYS A 514 23.21 39.59 32.93
C LYS A 514 22.00 39.58 33.87
N GLN A 515 21.41 38.40 34.10
CA GLN A 515 20.53 38.17 35.26
C GLN A 515 21.35 38.18 36.57
N PRO A 516 20.78 38.69 37.67
CA PRO A 516 21.47 38.80 38.95
C PRO A 516 21.53 37.47 39.72
N GLU A 517 22.60 37.29 40.50
CA GLU A 517 22.82 36.17 41.42
C GLU A 517 21.69 36.03 42.47
N PRO A 518 21.32 34.81 42.88
CA PRO A 518 20.44 34.61 44.02
C PRO A 518 21.18 34.87 45.35
N ALA A 519 20.56 35.69 46.19
CA ALA A 519 21.00 36.02 47.54
C ALA A 519 21.00 34.80 48.47
N GLN A 520 21.98 34.80 49.39
CA GLN A 520 22.15 33.83 50.47
C GLN A 520 20.95 33.84 51.43
N PRO A 521 20.57 32.69 52.04
CA PRO A 521 19.64 32.71 53.16
C PRO A 521 20.35 33.09 54.46
N GLU A 522 19.74 34.05 55.17
CA GLU A 522 20.08 34.46 56.53
C GLU A 522 19.86 33.35 57.57
N GLU A 523 20.71 33.42 58.57
CA GLU A 523 20.78 32.68 59.82
C GLU A 523 19.53 32.95 60.68
N VAL A 524 18.85 31.89 61.13
CA VAL A 524 17.83 31.99 62.20
C VAL A 524 18.12 30.97 63.29
N ALA A 525 18.07 31.48 64.51
CA ALA A 525 18.55 30.94 65.77
C ALA A 525 17.92 29.62 66.26
N ALA A 526 18.67 28.99 67.16
CA ALA A 526 18.38 27.78 67.94
C ALA A 526 17.05 27.81 68.72
N PRO A 527 16.64 26.64 69.26
CA PRO A 527 16.77 26.52 70.73
C PRO A 527 17.31 25.17 71.23
N GLU A 528 17.52 25.20 72.55
CA GLU A 528 18.32 24.39 73.47
C GLU A 528 17.93 22.91 73.70
N GLU A 529 18.89 22.23 74.33
CA GLU A 529 18.91 20.88 74.90
C GLU A 529 17.79 20.56 75.90
N SER A 530 17.37 19.28 75.94
CA SER A 530 17.41 18.45 77.16
C SER A 530 17.11 16.96 76.85
N ALA A 531 18.00 16.08 77.27
CA ALA A 531 17.93 14.60 77.25
C ALA A 531 17.17 14.05 78.49
N PRO A 532 17.23 12.74 78.87
CA PRO A 532 17.19 11.45 78.14
C PRO A 532 16.16 10.45 78.75
N GLN A 533 15.97 9.24 78.16
CA GLN A 533 15.75 7.93 78.85
C GLN A 533 15.54 6.78 77.82
N GLU A 534 16.50 5.86 77.67
CA GLU A 534 16.54 4.44 78.16
C GLU A 534 15.76 3.44 77.26
N GLU A 535 16.46 2.64 76.44
CA GLU A 535 16.78 1.18 76.59
C GLU A 535 15.52 0.27 76.51
N GLU A 536 15.41 -0.83 75.76
CA GLU A 536 16.31 -1.87 75.24
C GLU A 536 15.75 -2.39 73.87
N GLY A 537 16.57 -2.82 72.91
CA GLY A 537 16.84 -4.25 72.76
C GLY A 537 17.41 -4.59 71.38
N GLN A 538 18.39 -5.48 71.41
CA GLN A 538 19.26 -6.03 70.35
C GLN A 538 18.46 -6.56 69.12
N GLU A 539 18.98 -6.65 67.89
CA GLU A 539 20.04 -7.61 67.51
C GLU A 539 20.48 -7.44 66.02
N GLN A 540 21.80 -7.48 65.82
CA GLN A 540 22.61 -7.92 64.65
C GLN A 540 22.51 -7.23 63.26
N ALA A 541 23.64 -6.62 62.90
CA ALA A 541 24.09 -6.36 61.52
C ALA A 541 24.76 -7.64 60.92
N PRO A 542 25.06 -7.69 59.60
CA PRO A 542 26.31 -7.05 59.15
C PRO A 542 26.28 -6.38 57.76
N GLU A 543 27.21 -5.43 57.66
CA GLU A 543 28.13 -5.11 56.55
C GLU A 543 27.67 -4.59 55.16
N SER A 544 28.12 -3.34 54.94
CA SER A 544 28.78 -2.78 53.77
C SER A 544 28.05 -2.74 52.43
N ALA A 545 27.59 -1.53 52.10
CA ALA A 545 27.14 -1.11 50.80
C ALA A 545 28.31 -0.95 49.81
N GLU A 546 28.26 -1.69 48.70
CA GLU A 546 29.04 -1.45 47.48
C GLU A 546 28.14 -0.76 46.42
N LYS A 547 28.70 0.23 45.72
CA LYS A 547 28.04 1.03 44.66
C LYS A 547 27.47 0.16 43.53
N PRO A 548 26.34 0.52 42.88
CA PRO A 548 25.80 -0.28 41.80
C PRO A 548 26.67 -0.17 40.53
N ALA A 549 27.16 -1.32 40.08
CA ALA A 549 27.92 -1.49 38.84
C ALA A 549 27.07 -1.20 37.60
N ALA A 550 27.70 -0.61 36.57
CA ALA A 550 27.12 -0.37 35.26
C ALA A 550 26.62 -1.68 34.62
N LYS A 551 25.39 -1.66 34.10
CA LYS A 551 24.77 -2.80 33.38
C LYS A 551 25.58 -3.16 32.12
N PRO A 552 25.78 -4.46 31.81
CA PRO A 552 26.59 -4.85 30.66
C PRO A 552 25.84 -4.61 29.35
N LYS A 553 26.53 -4.01 28.36
CA LYS A 553 26.08 -3.94 26.97
C LYS A 553 25.86 -5.37 26.45
N ARG A 554 24.63 -5.73 26.10
CA ARG A 554 24.32 -6.98 25.39
C ARG A 554 24.92 -6.91 23.98
N VAL A 555 26.04 -7.58 23.77
CA VAL A 555 26.61 -7.80 22.44
C VAL A 555 25.88 -8.98 21.82
N TYR A 556 24.97 -8.72 20.88
CA TYR A 556 24.42 -9.77 20.03
C TYR A 556 25.51 -10.26 19.07
N LYS A 557 25.92 -11.53 19.22
CA LYS A 557 26.84 -12.17 18.29
C LYS A 557 26.16 -12.34 16.93
N ARG A 558 26.74 -11.71 15.91
CA ARG A 558 26.41 -11.85 14.49
C ARG A 558 26.33 -13.33 14.10
N THR A 559 25.15 -13.90 13.94
CA THR A 559 24.97 -15.17 13.23
C THR A 559 24.97 -14.88 11.73
N THR A 560 26.15 -14.90 11.10
CA THR A 560 26.27 -14.92 9.64
C THR A 560 25.77 -16.26 9.11
N GLY A 561 24.45 -16.36 8.94
CA GLY A 561 23.75 -17.45 8.28
C GLY A 561 23.50 -17.17 6.80
N ILE A 562 24.46 -16.57 6.09
CA ILE A 562 24.44 -16.51 4.62
C ILE A 562 25.53 -17.45 4.14
N ARG A 563 25.13 -18.57 3.51
CA ARG A 563 26.07 -19.49 2.86
C ARG A 563 26.90 -18.69 1.86
N LYS A 564 28.19 -18.50 2.14
CA LYS A 564 29.17 -18.01 1.18
C LYS A 564 29.15 -18.93 -0.05
N ILE A 565 28.60 -18.45 -1.16
CA ILE A 565 28.85 -19.06 -2.47
C ILE A 565 30.28 -18.65 -2.85
N THR A 566 31.26 -19.43 -2.41
CA THR A 566 32.65 -19.26 -2.83
C THR A 566 32.80 -19.74 -4.28
N LYS A 567 33.13 -18.80 -5.18
CA LYS A 567 33.73 -19.08 -6.50
C LYS A 567 34.92 -20.03 -6.31
N LYS A 568 34.84 -21.25 -6.84
CA LYS A 568 36.04 -22.05 -7.12
C LYS A 568 36.62 -21.55 -8.45
N SER A 569 37.74 -20.83 -8.36
CA SER A 569 38.66 -20.64 -9.46
C SER A 569 39.31 -21.99 -9.80
N SER A 570 38.96 -22.59 -10.93
CA SER A 570 39.77 -23.66 -11.54
C SER A 570 40.69 -23.03 -12.57
N GLY A 571 41.95 -22.81 -12.19
CA GLY A 571 43.05 -22.52 -13.09
C GLY A 571 44.09 -23.64 -13.03
N LYS A 572 44.45 -24.14 -14.22
CA LYS A 572 45.61 -24.95 -14.64
C LYS A 572 45.58 -26.47 -14.39
N LYS A 573 45.36 -27.23 -15.47
CA LYS A 573 46.44 -27.70 -16.35
C LYS A 573 45.94 -27.77 -17.79
#